data_AF-A0A7D3WVJ1-F1
#
_entry.id   AF-A0A7D3WVJ1-F1
#
_cell.length_a   1.000
_cell.length_b   1.000
_cell.length_c   1.000
_cell.angle_alpha   90.00
_cell.angle_beta   90.00
_cell.angle_gamma   90.00
#
_symmetry.space_group_name_H-M   'P 1'
#
loop_
_entity.id
_entity.type
_entity.pdbx_description
1 polymer ?
#
loop_
_entity_poly.entity_id
_entity_poly.type
_entity_poly.pdbx_seq_one_letter_code
_entity_poly.pdbx_strand_id
1 'polypeptide(L)'
;MKIYLLAASVALLTALAPQAHAQTRRAAKNTPGAPAMTMPAGSSTAPDNTPAPPADPNGKLDYRNPAADPLIPVEADKRKPVTDDLQATVVELLELFHDSKQSHWNLRGPLYLPLHEKLQENADEYRKYADILAERVLQVGNPIDGRTGVVAATANLGEFPGGYLTDKQVLIIMTERITTVAKRVRQRIEHLSKVDEVTSNQLQELSYVLDKHVWQFRVHMQ
;
A
#
# COMPACT_ATOMS: atom_id res chain seq x y z
N MET A 1 -54.26 -46.59 19.53
CA MET A 1 -53.27 -45.79 18.77
C MET A 1 -52.32 -45.15 19.79
N LYS A 2 -51.02 -45.20 19.52
CA LYS A 2 -49.90 -45.22 20.48
C LYS A 2 -49.75 -43.96 21.35
N ILE A 3 -49.50 -44.19 22.64
CA ILE A 3 -48.94 -43.25 23.63
C ILE A 3 -47.41 -43.20 23.43
N TYR A 4 -46.82 -42.00 23.36
CA TYR A 4 -45.42 -41.78 23.70
C TYR A 4 -45.26 -40.42 24.40
N LEU A 5 -44.89 -40.49 25.69
CA LEU A 5 -44.23 -39.44 26.45
C LEU A 5 -42.86 -39.16 25.82
N LEU A 6 -42.47 -37.89 25.67
CA LEU A 6 -41.05 -37.54 25.61
C LEU A 6 -40.77 -36.33 26.49
N ALA A 7 -39.81 -36.53 27.38
CA ALA A 7 -39.44 -35.69 28.49
C ALA A 7 -38.78 -34.37 28.05
N ALA A 8 -39.10 -33.30 28.76
CA ALA A 8 -38.34 -32.06 28.75
C ALA A 8 -36.96 -32.29 29.36
N SER A 9 -35.90 -32.08 28.58
CA SER A 9 -34.53 -31.97 29.07
C SER A 9 -34.05 -30.55 28.81
N VAL A 10 -33.98 -29.75 29.86
CA VAL A 10 -33.33 -28.43 29.87
C VAL A 10 -31.84 -28.67 29.95
N ALA A 11 -31.12 -28.52 28.83
CA ALA A 11 -29.67 -28.44 28.83
C ALA A 11 -29.27 -26.96 28.93
N LEU A 12 -28.83 -26.55 30.12
CA LEU A 12 -28.23 -25.25 30.37
C LEU A 12 -26.80 -25.26 29.80
N LEU A 13 -26.61 -24.80 28.57
CA LEU A 13 -25.28 -24.61 27.99
C LEU A 13 -24.75 -23.23 28.41
N THR A 14 -23.92 -23.19 29.44
CA THR A 14 -23.06 -22.03 29.73
C THR A 14 -21.94 -21.98 28.70
N ALA A 15 -22.10 -21.15 27.67
CA ALA A 15 -21.02 -20.83 26.74
C ALA A 15 -20.05 -19.84 27.42
N LEU A 16 -18.90 -20.35 27.87
CA LEU A 16 -17.73 -19.56 28.20
C LEU A 16 -17.25 -18.84 26.94
N ALA A 17 -17.34 -17.51 26.93
CA ALA A 17 -16.73 -16.67 25.91
C ALA A 17 -15.20 -16.85 25.92
N PRO A 18 -14.52 -17.00 24.77
CA PRO A 18 -13.07 -16.90 24.74
C PRO A 18 -12.66 -15.45 25.00
N GLN A 19 -11.96 -15.23 26.11
CA GLN A 19 -11.32 -13.96 26.41
C GLN A 19 -10.30 -13.63 25.31
N ALA A 20 -10.46 -12.44 24.73
CA ALA A 20 -9.51 -11.81 23.83
C ALA A 20 -8.10 -11.87 24.44
N HIS A 21 -7.18 -12.56 23.76
CA HIS A 21 -5.76 -12.49 24.09
C HIS A 21 -5.21 -11.16 23.58
N ALA A 22 -5.27 -10.16 24.47
CA ALA A 22 -4.48 -8.94 24.32
C ALA A 22 -2.99 -9.34 24.22
N GLN A 23 -2.36 -9.01 23.09
CA GLN A 23 -0.92 -9.16 22.95
C GLN A 23 -0.22 -8.20 23.92
N THR A 24 0.21 -8.72 25.06
CA THR A 24 1.12 -8.02 25.98
C THR A 24 2.47 -7.80 25.28
N ARG A 25 2.67 -6.60 24.76
CA ARG A 25 3.99 -6.10 24.37
C ARG A 25 4.84 -6.02 25.63
N ARG A 26 5.81 -6.94 25.76
CA ARG A 26 6.68 -7.05 26.92
C ARG A 26 7.42 -5.73 27.12
N ALA A 27 7.16 -5.07 28.26
CA ALA A 27 7.89 -3.90 28.71
C ALA A 27 9.36 -4.26 28.96
N ALA A 28 10.26 -3.65 28.17
CA ALA A 28 11.69 -3.70 28.45
C ALA A 28 11.99 -2.76 29.64
N LYS A 29 12.51 -3.35 30.72
CA LYS A 29 12.93 -2.64 31.93
C LYS A 29 14.09 -1.68 31.61
N ASN A 30 13.97 -0.47 32.14
CA ASN A 30 15.01 0.56 32.19
C ASN A 30 16.32 0.02 32.77
N THR A 31 17.41 0.18 32.02
CA THR A 31 18.78 0.19 32.55
C THR A 31 19.43 1.49 32.06
N PRO A 32 19.92 2.38 32.94
CA PRO A 32 20.53 3.64 32.52
C PRO A 32 22.02 3.41 32.20
N GLY A 33 22.43 3.73 30.96
CA GLY A 33 23.84 3.82 30.58
C GLY A 33 24.18 3.20 29.22
N ALA A 34 23.92 3.92 28.14
CA ALA A 34 24.62 3.73 26.86
C ALA A 34 24.65 5.07 26.10
N PRO A 35 25.77 5.43 25.45
CA PRO A 35 25.93 6.74 24.82
C PRO A 35 25.08 6.85 23.55
N ALA A 36 24.65 8.08 23.25
CA ALA A 36 23.84 8.40 22.09
C ALA A 36 24.53 7.95 20.78
N MET A 37 23.89 7.06 20.04
CA MET A 37 24.28 6.72 18.67
C MET A 37 23.88 7.86 17.74
N THR A 38 24.88 8.53 17.18
CA THR A 38 24.76 9.44 16.04
C THR A 38 24.26 8.65 14.83
N MET A 39 23.12 9.02 14.27
CA MET A 39 22.59 8.43 13.03
C MET A 39 23.45 8.89 11.84
N PRO A 40 23.97 7.98 10.99
CA PRO A 40 24.61 8.40 9.75
C PRO A 40 23.53 8.81 8.74
N ALA A 41 23.84 9.81 7.93
CA ALA A 41 23.02 10.22 6.79
C ALA A 41 22.76 9.01 5.88
N GLY A 42 21.49 8.65 5.71
CA GLY A 42 21.07 7.45 5.00
C GLY A 42 21.47 7.47 3.53
N SER A 43 22.37 6.58 3.15
CA SER A 43 22.56 6.16 1.77
C SER A 43 21.29 5.45 1.30
N SER A 44 20.67 6.00 0.25
CA SER A 44 19.69 5.29 -0.57
C SER A 44 20.40 4.11 -1.25
N THR A 45 20.49 2.98 -0.56
CA THR A 45 20.82 1.69 -1.17
C THR A 45 19.53 0.89 -1.20
N ALA A 46 19.00 0.68 -2.41
CA ALA A 46 18.00 -0.36 -2.62
C ALA A 46 18.48 -1.66 -1.94
N PRO A 47 17.57 -2.49 -1.40
CA PRO A 47 17.96 -3.77 -0.83
C PRO A 47 18.73 -4.56 -1.89
N ASP A 48 19.92 -5.06 -1.52
CA ASP A 48 20.62 -6.04 -2.32
C ASP A 48 19.80 -7.33 -2.30
N ASN A 49 18.96 -7.47 -3.32
CA ASN A 49 18.14 -8.65 -3.52
C ASN A 49 18.93 -9.79 -4.16
N THR A 50 20.28 -9.74 -4.31
CA THR A 50 21.01 -10.88 -4.87
C THR A 50 20.67 -12.14 -4.08
N PRO A 51 19.89 -13.08 -4.65
CA PRO A 51 20.09 -14.46 -4.25
C PRO A 51 21.47 -14.74 -4.83
N ALA A 52 22.47 -15.15 -4.06
CA ALA A 52 23.55 -15.91 -4.68
C ALA A 52 22.85 -17.14 -5.26
N PRO A 53 22.52 -17.20 -6.57
CA PRO A 53 21.77 -18.31 -7.08
C PRO A 53 22.72 -19.51 -6.96
N PRO A 54 22.26 -20.70 -6.54
CA PRO A 54 23.09 -21.87 -6.68
C PRO A 54 23.51 -21.92 -8.15
N ALA A 55 24.82 -21.93 -8.40
CA ALA A 55 25.33 -22.25 -9.72
C ALA A 55 24.56 -23.48 -10.23
N ASP A 56 24.07 -23.45 -11.48
CA ASP A 56 23.77 -24.71 -12.15
C ASP A 56 25.05 -25.57 -12.15
N PRO A 57 25.00 -26.87 -12.50
CA PRO A 57 26.18 -27.73 -12.49
C PRO A 57 27.39 -27.21 -13.32
N ASN A 58 27.21 -26.13 -14.10
CA ASN A 58 28.20 -25.47 -14.94
C ASN A 58 28.59 -24.04 -14.49
N GLY A 59 28.12 -23.55 -13.34
CA GLY A 59 28.48 -22.20 -12.85
C GLY A 59 27.76 -21.03 -13.52
N LYS A 60 26.64 -21.26 -14.24
CA LYS A 60 26.23 -20.40 -15.37
C LYS A 60 24.80 -19.84 -15.31
N LEU A 61 24.23 -19.63 -14.13
CA LEU A 61 22.94 -18.92 -14.01
C LEU A 61 23.14 -17.42 -13.83
N ASP A 62 23.81 -16.79 -14.80
CA ASP A 62 23.78 -15.34 -14.96
C ASP A 62 22.99 -14.99 -16.22
N TYR A 63 21.72 -14.65 -16.03
CA TYR A 63 20.82 -14.19 -17.09
C TYR A 63 21.03 -12.72 -17.45
N ARG A 64 21.99 -12.03 -16.82
CA ARG A 64 22.31 -10.64 -17.15
C ARG A 64 22.87 -10.57 -18.58
N ASN A 65 22.22 -9.77 -19.42
CA ASN A 65 22.67 -9.47 -20.78
C ASN A 65 23.00 -7.97 -20.94
N PRO A 66 24.25 -7.54 -20.73
CA PRO A 66 24.65 -6.13 -20.89
C PRO A 66 24.41 -5.58 -22.30
N ALA A 67 24.38 -6.44 -23.33
CA ALA A 67 24.08 -6.01 -24.69
C ALA A 67 22.62 -5.57 -24.89
N ALA A 68 21.73 -5.85 -23.94
CA ALA A 68 20.35 -5.36 -23.93
C ALA A 68 20.20 -3.96 -23.31
N ASP A 69 21.20 -3.45 -22.58
CA ASP A 69 21.10 -2.13 -21.90
C ASP A 69 20.83 -0.95 -22.84
N PRO A 70 21.39 -0.91 -24.07
CA PRO A 70 21.06 0.14 -25.03
C PRO A 70 19.60 0.14 -25.50
N LEU A 71 18.84 -0.92 -25.21
CA LEU A 71 17.41 -1.02 -25.56
C LEU A 71 16.49 -0.42 -24.50
N ILE A 72 17.01 -0.01 -23.33
CA ILE A 72 16.23 0.67 -22.31
C ILE A 72 15.83 2.04 -22.85
N PRO A 73 14.52 2.39 -22.90
CA PRO A 73 14.02 3.55 -23.63
C PRO A 73 14.28 4.90 -22.94
N VAL A 74 15.09 4.91 -21.88
CA VAL A 74 15.40 6.11 -21.07
C VAL A 74 16.90 6.18 -20.85
N GLU A 75 17.46 7.38 -21.05
CA GLU A 75 18.88 7.67 -20.84
C GLU A 75 19.32 7.37 -19.40
N ALA A 76 20.55 6.88 -19.23
CA ALA A 76 21.02 6.33 -17.95
C ALA A 76 20.90 7.30 -16.77
N ASP A 77 21.17 8.59 -16.97
CA ASP A 77 21.08 9.65 -15.98
C ASP A 77 19.63 9.99 -15.57
N LYS A 78 18.65 9.69 -16.42
CA LYS A 78 17.22 9.95 -16.19
C LYS A 78 16.48 8.79 -15.51
N ARG A 79 17.04 7.59 -15.53
CA ARG A 79 16.41 6.38 -14.95
C ARG A 79 16.18 6.51 -13.46
N LYS A 80 17.17 7.02 -12.71
CA LYS A 80 17.07 7.16 -11.25
C LYS A 80 15.96 8.14 -10.84
N PRO A 81 15.88 9.37 -11.39
CA PRO A 81 14.76 10.28 -11.12
C PRO A 81 13.38 9.65 -11.37
N VAL A 82 13.21 8.92 -12.49
CA VAL A 82 11.98 8.19 -12.79
C VAL A 82 11.68 7.14 -11.73
N THR A 83 12.66 6.33 -11.36
CA THR A 83 12.52 5.29 -10.34
C THR A 83 12.15 5.86 -8.98
N ASP A 84 12.77 6.95 -8.54
CA ASP A 84 12.51 7.54 -7.23
C ASP A 84 11.05 8.03 -7.12
N ASP A 85 10.54 8.73 -8.14
CA ASP A 85 9.18 9.25 -8.17
C ASP A 85 8.13 8.12 -8.28
N LEU A 86 8.40 7.11 -9.11
CA LEU A 86 7.51 5.96 -9.24
C LEU A 86 7.55 5.06 -8.01
N GLN A 87 8.71 4.86 -7.38
CA GLN A 87 8.83 4.12 -6.12
C GLN A 87 7.97 4.74 -5.03
N ALA A 88 8.04 6.07 -4.87
CA ALA A 88 7.21 6.79 -3.93
C ALA A 88 5.71 6.69 -4.27
N THR A 89 5.35 6.75 -5.56
CA THR A 89 3.96 6.63 -5.99
C THR A 89 3.40 5.23 -5.77
N VAL A 90 4.16 4.18 -6.11
CA VAL A 90 3.73 2.78 -5.95
C VAL A 90 3.44 2.46 -4.49
N VAL A 91 4.32 2.84 -3.55
CA VAL A 91 4.07 2.56 -2.11
C VAL A 91 2.86 3.33 -1.57
N GLU A 92 2.62 4.55 -2.04
CA GLU A 92 1.44 5.33 -1.67
C GLU A 92 0.15 4.69 -2.20
N LEU A 93 0.15 4.14 -3.41
CA LEU A 93 -1.01 3.44 -3.97
C LEU A 93 -1.27 2.10 -3.27
N LEU A 94 -0.21 1.38 -2.89
CA LEU A 94 -0.35 0.14 -2.10
C LEU A 94 -0.91 0.43 -0.70
N GLU A 95 -0.49 1.52 -0.06
CA GLU A 95 -1.07 1.98 1.21
C GLU A 95 -2.55 2.36 1.03
N LEU A 96 -2.89 3.15 -0.01
CA LEU A 96 -4.29 3.49 -0.30
C LEU A 96 -5.16 2.25 -0.60
N PHE A 97 -4.59 1.22 -1.24
CA PHE A 97 -5.27 -0.07 -1.43
C PHE A 97 -5.60 -0.71 -0.07
N HIS A 98 -4.64 -0.77 0.84
CA HIS A 98 -4.85 -1.31 2.19
C HIS A 98 -5.89 -0.50 2.97
N ASP A 99 -5.79 0.82 2.95
CA ASP A 99 -6.73 1.74 3.61
C ASP A 99 -8.16 1.57 3.07
N SER A 100 -8.29 1.39 1.76
CA SER A 100 -9.57 1.18 1.09
C SER A 100 -10.20 -0.15 1.51
N LYS A 101 -9.41 -1.23 1.59
CA LYS A 101 -9.91 -2.54 2.04
C LYS A 101 -10.24 -2.54 3.53
N GLN A 102 -9.41 -1.89 4.34
CA GLN A 102 -9.65 -1.71 5.77
C GLN A 102 -10.97 -0.97 6.02
N SER A 103 -11.22 0.10 5.26
CA SER A 103 -12.49 0.84 5.28
C SER A 103 -13.65 -0.01 4.78
N HIS A 104 -13.49 -0.68 3.64
CA HIS A 104 -14.52 -1.52 3.00
C HIS A 104 -15.04 -2.62 3.94
N TRP A 105 -14.16 -3.25 4.73
CA TRP A 105 -14.56 -4.29 5.68
C TRP A 105 -15.19 -3.77 6.96
N ASN A 106 -14.73 -2.61 7.45
CA ASN A 106 -15.06 -2.14 8.80
C ASN A 106 -15.99 -0.92 8.85
N LEU A 107 -16.48 -0.47 7.68
CA LEU A 107 -17.44 0.60 7.56
C LEU A 107 -18.80 0.25 8.20
N ARG A 108 -19.41 1.22 8.89
CA ARG A 108 -20.79 1.18 9.38
C ARG A 108 -21.47 2.54 9.19
N GLY A 109 -22.76 2.53 8.86
CA GLY A 109 -23.56 3.75 8.77
C GLY A 109 -24.61 3.68 7.67
N PRO A 110 -25.47 4.70 7.55
CA PRO A 110 -26.48 4.79 6.51
C PRO A 110 -25.94 4.65 5.08
N LEU A 111 -24.68 5.07 4.84
CA LEU A 111 -24.04 4.97 3.53
C LEU A 111 -23.28 3.66 3.31
N TYR A 112 -23.48 2.64 4.16
CA TYR A 112 -22.70 1.40 4.16
C TYR A 112 -22.54 0.79 2.76
N LEU A 113 -23.64 0.41 2.11
CA LEU A 113 -23.58 -0.34 0.85
C LEU A 113 -22.89 0.45 -0.29
N PRO A 114 -23.31 1.68 -0.63
CA PRO A 114 -22.67 2.41 -1.72
C PRO A 114 -21.19 2.72 -1.46
N LEU A 115 -20.81 3.04 -0.21
CA LEU A 115 -19.40 3.25 0.11
C LEU A 115 -18.61 1.95 0.14
N HIS A 116 -19.19 0.85 0.61
CA HIS A 116 -18.57 -0.47 0.59
C HIS A 116 -18.19 -0.87 -0.83
N GLU A 117 -19.12 -0.77 -1.78
CA GLU A 117 -18.85 -1.06 -3.20
C GLU A 117 -17.83 -0.07 -3.78
N LYS A 118 -17.98 1.23 -3.50
CA LYS A 118 -17.07 2.23 -4.04
C LYS A 118 -15.63 2.08 -3.54
N LEU A 119 -15.43 1.71 -2.27
CA LEU A 119 -14.11 1.45 -1.71
C LEU A 119 -13.45 0.22 -2.33
N GLN A 120 -14.23 -0.78 -2.73
CA GLN A 120 -13.73 -1.92 -3.50
C GLN A 120 -13.23 -1.49 -4.87
N GLU A 121 -14.02 -0.70 -5.61
CA GLU A 121 -13.61 -0.15 -6.91
C GLU A 121 -12.30 0.65 -6.80
N ASN A 122 -12.22 1.56 -5.81
CA ASN A 122 -11.02 2.36 -5.57
C ASN A 122 -9.80 1.47 -5.28
N ALA A 123 -9.97 0.43 -4.46
CA ALA A 123 -8.91 -0.52 -4.14
C ALA A 123 -8.36 -1.24 -5.39
N ASP A 124 -9.25 -1.66 -6.30
CA ASP A 124 -8.87 -2.32 -7.54
C ASP A 124 -8.13 -1.37 -8.49
N GLU A 125 -8.58 -0.10 -8.59
CA GLU A 125 -7.89 0.92 -9.37
C GLU A 125 -6.49 1.24 -8.81
N TYR A 126 -6.34 1.37 -7.49
CA TYR A 126 -5.03 1.62 -6.88
C TYR A 126 -4.05 0.48 -7.14
N ARG A 127 -4.49 -0.78 -7.05
CA ARG A 127 -3.65 -1.92 -7.42
C ARG A 127 -3.27 -1.92 -8.90
N LYS A 128 -4.22 -1.63 -9.78
CA LYS A 128 -3.97 -1.53 -11.22
C LYS A 128 -2.89 -0.49 -11.52
N TYR A 129 -2.99 0.71 -10.95
CA TYR A 129 -1.99 1.75 -11.19
C TYR A 129 -0.66 1.46 -10.50
N ALA A 130 -0.66 0.87 -9.29
CA ALA A 130 0.56 0.44 -8.64
C ALA A 130 1.35 -0.55 -9.53
N ASP A 131 0.66 -1.50 -10.15
CA ASP A 131 1.24 -2.48 -11.08
C ASP A 131 1.81 -1.80 -12.35
N ILE A 132 1.01 -0.98 -13.03
CA ILE A 132 1.43 -0.22 -14.22
C ILE A 132 2.71 0.59 -13.96
N LEU A 133 2.77 1.28 -12.81
CA LEU A 133 3.91 2.12 -12.47
C LEU A 133 5.12 1.29 -12.00
N ALA A 134 4.90 0.18 -11.28
CA ALA A 134 5.96 -0.74 -10.90
C ALA A 134 6.62 -1.36 -12.15
N GLU A 135 5.82 -1.81 -13.12
CA GLU A 135 6.33 -2.31 -14.39
C GLU A 135 7.04 -1.23 -15.20
N ARG A 136 6.60 0.03 -15.13
CA ARG A 136 7.33 1.15 -15.74
C ARG A 136 8.73 1.32 -15.15
N VAL A 137 8.89 1.14 -13.83
CA VAL A 137 10.22 1.15 -13.19
C VAL A 137 11.13 0.04 -13.75
N LEU A 138 10.57 -1.15 -13.98
CA LEU A 138 11.30 -2.26 -14.61
C LEU A 138 11.67 -1.94 -16.06
N GLN A 139 10.77 -1.32 -16.82
CA GLN A 139 11.03 -0.90 -18.21
C GLN A 139 12.18 0.12 -18.31
N VAL A 140 12.36 0.99 -17.31
CA VAL A 140 13.50 1.92 -17.25
C VAL A 140 14.76 1.30 -16.66
N GLY A 141 14.75 -0.01 -16.41
CA GLY A 141 15.94 -0.81 -16.07
C GLY A 141 16.32 -0.83 -14.59
N ASN A 142 15.42 -0.42 -13.70
CA ASN A 142 15.67 -0.40 -12.26
C ASN A 142 14.69 -1.33 -11.50
N PRO A 143 15.06 -1.83 -10.32
CA PRO A 143 14.14 -2.58 -9.47
C PRO A 143 13.15 -1.65 -8.75
N ILE A 144 12.03 -2.23 -8.33
CA ILE A 144 10.97 -1.60 -7.53
C ILE A 144 10.74 -2.45 -6.27
N ASP A 145 10.46 -1.82 -5.12
CA ASP A 145 10.22 -2.49 -3.84
C ASP A 145 8.81 -2.24 -3.32
N GLY A 146 7.97 -3.28 -3.39
CA GLY A 146 6.58 -3.29 -2.90
C GLY A 146 6.40 -4.09 -1.59
N ARG A 147 7.47 -4.48 -0.90
CA ARG A 147 7.35 -5.26 0.34
C ARG A 147 6.62 -4.45 1.41
N THR A 148 5.77 -5.11 2.20
CA THR A 148 4.91 -4.44 3.20
C THR A 148 5.66 -3.58 4.21
N GLY A 149 6.87 -4.00 4.62
CA GLY A 149 7.72 -3.20 5.51
C GLY A 149 8.21 -1.88 4.88
N VAL A 150 8.42 -1.86 3.57
CA VAL A 150 8.81 -0.66 2.82
C VAL A 150 7.60 0.25 2.65
N VAL A 151 6.45 -0.32 2.27
CA VAL A 151 5.18 0.42 2.17
C VAL A 151 4.88 1.16 3.49
N ALA A 152 4.85 0.43 4.60
CA ALA A 152 4.59 0.98 5.92
C ALA A 152 5.61 2.06 6.36
N ALA A 153 6.88 1.93 5.94
CA ALA A 153 7.94 2.86 6.31
C ALA A 153 7.98 4.13 5.44
N THR A 154 7.47 4.09 4.20
CA THR A 154 7.78 5.13 3.20
C THR A 154 6.58 5.78 2.54
N ALA A 155 5.37 5.19 2.60
CA ALA A 155 4.17 5.80 2.03
C ALA A 155 3.83 7.16 2.70
N ASN A 156 4.20 7.33 3.98
CA ASN A 156 4.07 8.59 4.71
C ASN A 156 2.62 9.17 4.67
N LEU A 157 1.61 8.31 4.89
CA LEU A 157 0.19 8.70 5.00
C LEU A 157 -0.33 8.69 6.44
N GLY A 158 0.53 8.38 7.41
CA GLY A 158 0.17 8.25 8.83
C GLY A 158 -0.56 6.93 9.12
N GLU A 159 -0.69 6.60 10.42
CA GLU A 159 -1.35 5.38 10.86
C GLU A 159 -2.85 5.39 10.47
N PHE A 160 -3.33 4.29 9.89
CA PHE A 160 -4.75 4.12 9.59
C PHE A 160 -5.47 3.51 10.81
N PRO A 161 -6.63 4.05 11.23
CA PRO A 161 -7.32 3.53 12.41
C PRO A 161 -7.84 2.11 12.21
N GLY A 162 -7.60 1.25 13.20
CA GLY A 162 -8.16 -0.10 13.26
C GLY A 162 -9.60 -0.13 13.79
N GLY A 163 -10.27 -1.27 13.57
CA GLY A 163 -11.63 -1.52 14.07
C GLY A 163 -12.72 -0.85 13.23
N TYR A 164 -13.94 -0.78 13.77
CA TYR A 164 -15.10 -0.22 13.09
C TYR A 164 -14.99 1.30 12.90
N LEU A 165 -15.36 1.76 11.70
CA LEU A 165 -15.39 3.18 11.34
C LEU A 165 -16.78 3.57 10.87
N THR A 166 -17.23 4.77 11.25
CA THR A 166 -18.46 5.37 10.70
C THR A 166 -18.24 5.79 9.25
N ASP A 167 -19.30 5.85 8.45
CA ASP A 167 -19.28 6.42 7.09
C ASP A 167 -18.66 7.81 7.05
N LYS A 168 -18.99 8.68 8.00
CA LYS A 168 -18.37 10.00 8.14
C LYS A 168 -16.87 9.94 8.36
N GLN A 169 -16.39 9.05 9.23
CA GLN A 169 -14.94 8.89 9.47
C GLN A 169 -14.22 8.38 8.21
N VAL A 170 -14.78 7.38 7.54
CA VAL A 170 -14.22 6.85 6.29
C VAL A 170 -14.13 7.93 5.22
N LEU A 171 -15.20 8.71 5.02
CA LEU A 171 -15.23 9.80 4.06
C LEU A 171 -14.14 10.85 4.35
N ILE A 172 -13.98 11.27 5.60
CA ILE A 172 -12.96 12.26 5.99
C ILE A 172 -11.55 11.70 5.76
N ILE A 173 -11.23 10.54 6.35
CA ILE A 173 -9.89 9.96 6.34
C ILE A 173 -9.46 9.64 4.90
N MET A 174 -10.33 8.97 4.13
CA MET A 174 -9.99 8.59 2.76
C MET A 174 -9.88 9.82 1.87
N THR A 175 -10.75 10.82 2.00
CA THR A 175 -10.63 12.06 1.22
C THR A 175 -9.30 12.75 1.47
N GLU A 176 -8.85 12.85 2.74
CA GLU A 176 -7.58 13.46 3.10
C GLU A 176 -6.37 12.70 2.53
N ARG A 177 -6.36 11.37 2.69
CA ARG A 177 -5.26 10.52 2.22
C ARG A 177 -5.16 10.53 0.69
N ILE A 178 -6.29 10.39 -0.02
CA ILE A 178 -6.32 10.46 -1.49
C ILE A 178 -5.90 11.86 -1.96
N THR A 179 -6.36 12.93 -1.31
CA THR A 179 -5.95 14.31 -1.65
C THR A 179 -4.45 14.52 -1.46
N THR A 180 -3.87 13.92 -0.43
CA THR A 180 -2.42 13.98 -0.17
C THR A 180 -1.64 13.32 -1.29
N VAL A 181 -2.01 12.09 -1.67
CA VAL A 181 -1.38 11.37 -2.78
C VAL A 181 -1.58 12.13 -4.10
N ALA A 182 -2.79 12.63 -4.39
CA ALA A 182 -3.07 13.41 -5.60
C ALA A 182 -2.18 14.65 -5.72
N LYS A 183 -1.95 15.38 -4.62
CA LYS A 183 -1.01 16.52 -4.60
C LYS A 183 0.41 16.11 -4.92
N ARG A 184 0.91 15.03 -4.31
CA ARG A 184 2.25 14.49 -4.57
C ARG A 184 2.41 14.01 -6.01
N VAL A 185 1.40 13.33 -6.56
CA VAL A 185 1.38 12.93 -7.97
C VAL A 185 1.49 14.14 -8.90
N ARG A 186 0.79 15.25 -8.64
CA ARG A 186 0.95 16.48 -9.45
C ARG A 186 2.35 17.08 -9.39
N GLN A 187 3.02 17.03 -8.23
CA GLN A 187 4.41 17.47 -8.11
C GLN A 187 5.34 16.58 -8.94
N ARG A 188 5.11 15.26 -8.94
CA ARG A 188 5.87 14.29 -9.75
C ARG A 188 5.60 14.45 -11.24
N ILE A 189 4.37 14.80 -11.65
CA ILE A 189 4.06 15.17 -13.05
C ILE A 189 4.91 16.36 -13.48
N GLU A 190 4.98 17.42 -12.67
CA GLU A 190 5.78 18.60 -13.00
C GLU A 190 7.27 18.23 -13.16
N HIS A 191 7.79 17.40 -12.28
CA HIS A 191 9.17 16.93 -12.35
C HIS A 191 9.42 16.05 -13.58
N LEU A 192 8.63 14.98 -13.76
CA LEU A 192 8.85 14.00 -14.81
C LEU A 192 8.51 14.53 -16.20
N SER A 193 7.70 15.58 -16.34
CA SER A 193 7.48 16.24 -17.63
C SER A 193 8.78 16.76 -18.28
N LYS A 194 9.81 17.03 -17.47
CA LYS A 194 11.13 17.50 -17.90
C LYS A 194 12.16 16.37 -18.05
N VAL A 195 11.83 15.18 -17.53
CA VAL A 195 12.74 14.02 -17.46
C VAL A 195 12.34 12.97 -18.49
N ASP A 196 11.11 12.47 -18.39
CA ASP A 196 10.53 11.42 -19.23
C ASP A 196 9.02 11.66 -19.41
N GLU A 197 8.66 12.21 -20.57
CA GLU A 197 7.28 12.57 -20.93
C GLU A 197 6.34 11.36 -20.90
N VAL A 198 6.83 10.16 -21.22
CA VAL A 198 6.02 8.94 -21.24
C VAL A 198 5.56 8.58 -19.83
N THR A 199 6.47 8.61 -18.85
CA THR A 199 6.10 8.37 -17.44
C THR A 199 5.22 9.50 -16.90
N SER A 200 5.52 10.75 -17.26
CA SER A 200 4.67 11.90 -16.89
C SER A 200 3.22 11.73 -17.40
N ASN A 201 3.03 11.18 -18.59
CA ASN A 201 1.70 10.89 -19.13
C ASN A 201 0.96 9.84 -18.28
N GLN A 202 1.62 8.76 -17.86
CA GLN A 202 1.00 7.76 -16.99
C GLN A 202 0.58 8.34 -15.63
N LEU A 203 1.37 9.27 -15.07
CA LEU A 203 0.99 9.95 -13.82
C LEU A 203 -0.19 10.90 -14.01
N GLN A 204 -0.37 11.51 -15.18
CA GLN A 204 -1.55 12.35 -15.46
C GLN A 204 -2.85 11.52 -15.46
N GLU A 205 -2.82 10.32 -16.04
CA GLU A 205 -3.95 9.38 -15.98
C GLU A 205 -4.30 9.02 -14.53
N LEU A 206 -3.28 8.72 -13.71
CA LEU A 206 -3.48 8.49 -12.28
C LEU A 206 -4.04 9.73 -11.56
N SER A 207 -3.53 10.93 -11.86
CA SER A 207 -4.00 12.17 -11.23
C SER A 207 -5.48 12.40 -11.50
N TYR A 208 -5.96 12.14 -12.72
CA TYR A 208 -7.38 12.23 -13.06
C TYR A 208 -8.22 11.28 -12.21
N VAL A 209 -7.77 10.03 -12.04
CA VAL A 209 -8.44 9.02 -11.23
C VAL A 209 -8.52 9.43 -9.76
N LEU A 210 -7.40 9.88 -9.17
CA LEU A 210 -7.38 10.32 -7.78
C LEU A 210 -8.30 11.53 -7.55
N ASP A 211 -8.33 12.48 -8.48
CA ASP A 211 -9.20 13.66 -8.39
C ASP A 211 -10.68 13.30 -8.51
N LYS A 212 -11.01 12.33 -9.37
CA LYS A 212 -12.35 11.75 -9.44
C LYS A 212 -12.75 11.13 -8.11
N HIS A 213 -11.88 10.37 -7.46
CA HIS A 213 -12.16 9.77 -6.14
C HIS A 213 -12.36 10.81 -5.05
N VAL A 214 -11.49 11.83 -5.00
CA VAL A 214 -11.66 12.96 -4.07
C VAL A 214 -13.00 13.65 -4.30
N TRP A 215 -13.39 13.91 -5.55
CA TRP A 215 -14.69 14.49 -5.86
C TRP A 215 -15.84 13.62 -5.35
N GLN A 216 -15.85 12.33 -5.70
CA GLN A 216 -16.91 11.40 -5.34
C GLN A 216 -17.09 11.27 -3.83
N PHE A 217 -16.02 11.33 -3.04
CA PHE A 217 -16.13 11.31 -1.57
C PHE A 217 -16.50 12.67 -1.00
N ARG A 218 -15.89 13.75 -1.50
CA ARG A 218 -16.15 15.12 -1.03
C ARG A 218 -17.61 15.52 -1.13
N VAL A 219 -18.32 15.12 -2.18
CA VAL A 219 -19.74 15.50 -2.36
C VAL A 219 -20.68 14.90 -1.31
N HIS A 220 -20.29 13.83 -0.62
CA HIS A 220 -21.06 13.30 0.51
C HIS A 220 -20.92 14.13 1.79
N MET A 221 -19.99 15.09 1.83
CA MET A 221 -19.67 15.90 3.01
C MET A 221 -20.13 17.36 2.89
N GLN A 222 -20.95 17.68 1.89
CA GLN A 222 -21.44 19.03 1.57
C GLN A 222 -22.89 19.23 1.99
#